data_AF-R5PYL0-F1
#
_entry.id   AF-R5PYL0-F1
#
_cell.length_a   1.000
_cell.length_b   1.000
_cell.length_c   1.000
_cell.angle_alpha   90.00
_cell.angle_beta   90.00
_cell.angle_gamma   90.00
#
_symmetry.space_group_name_H-M   'P 1'
#
loop_
_entity.id
_entity.type
_entity.pdbx_description
1 polymer ?
#
loop_
_entity_poly.entity_id
_entity_poly.type
_entity_poly.pdbx_seq_one_letter_code
_entity_poly.pdbx_strand_id
1 'polypeptide(L)'
;MKTLLKSMLFLSVAFLFGCQSAQQATVSVSDAPAQEKTAQKPQETAKPEAKQANIIGAVEPIYILPMKSAFEARIDTGATTSSLDADDIREFERDGEKWVSFKIVNRRSGEEHHYEKRVVKSIRIKRIKEKEDRVKVSMSVRFGGEEFTSEFTLAKRDDFEYQALIGRNILSGRAIVDTSLSHTLK
;
A
#
# COMPACT_ATOMS: atom_id res chain seq x y z
N MET A 1 -41.66 34.02 15.95
CA MET A 1 -43.06 34.47 15.71
C MET A 1 -43.18 34.88 14.25
N LYS A 2 -44.21 34.35 13.56
CA LYS A 2 -44.76 34.75 12.24
C LYS A 2 -43.98 34.26 11.00
N THR A 3 -44.41 33.14 10.35
CA THR A 3 -45.41 32.99 9.24
C THR A 3 -44.76 33.20 7.85
N LEU A 4 -45.04 32.56 6.71
CA LEU A 4 -46.06 31.63 6.15
C LEU A 4 -45.48 31.20 4.76
N LEU A 5 -45.40 29.91 4.40
CA LEU A 5 -46.33 29.16 3.50
C LEU A 5 -46.35 29.53 1.99
N LYS A 6 -46.07 28.52 1.14
CA LYS A 6 -46.81 28.04 -0.09
C LYS A 6 -45.87 27.15 -0.92
N SER A 7 -46.00 25.82 -0.93
CA SER A 7 -46.95 24.97 -1.68
C SER A 7 -47.02 25.27 -3.18
N MET A 8 -46.48 24.36 -4.02
CA MET A 8 -47.15 23.98 -5.27
C MET A 8 -46.78 22.56 -5.72
N LEU A 9 -47.86 21.85 -5.99
CA LEU A 9 -48.04 20.46 -6.41
C LEU A 9 -47.89 20.38 -7.95
N PHE A 10 -47.26 19.33 -8.48
CA PHE A 10 -47.57 18.86 -9.83
C PHE A 10 -47.60 17.33 -9.86
N LEU A 11 -48.63 16.85 -10.55
CA LEU A 11 -49.22 15.52 -10.57
C LEU A 11 -49.25 15.06 -12.04
N SER A 12 -48.73 13.87 -12.35
CA SER A 12 -49.15 12.99 -13.47
C SER A 12 -48.23 11.75 -13.51
N VAL A 13 -48.66 10.56 -13.07
CA VAL A 13 -49.49 9.53 -13.75
C VAL A 13 -48.75 8.78 -14.87
N ALA A 14 -48.44 7.51 -14.62
CA ALA A 14 -48.43 6.40 -15.60
C ALA A 14 -48.46 5.06 -14.81
N PHE A 15 -49.65 4.52 -14.52
CA PHE A 15 -50.28 3.37 -15.18
C PHE A 15 -49.63 2.00 -14.89
N LEU A 16 -50.31 1.24 -14.03
CA LEU A 16 -50.19 -0.21 -13.79
C LEU A 16 -50.84 -1.02 -14.94
N PHE A 17 -50.74 -2.35 -14.86
CA PHE A 17 -51.25 -3.44 -15.73
C PHE A 17 -50.14 -4.06 -16.62
N GLY A 18 -49.92 -5.36 -16.68
CA GLY A 18 -50.64 -6.52 -16.17
C GLY A 18 -49.87 -7.81 -16.49
N CYS A 19 -50.30 -8.89 -15.86
CA CYS A 19 -49.69 -10.22 -15.83
C CYS A 19 -50.18 -11.14 -16.97
N GLN A 20 -49.45 -12.24 -17.23
CA GLN A 20 -49.79 -13.43 -18.05
C GLN A 20 -49.80 -13.24 -19.59
N SER A 21 -49.42 -14.18 -20.46
CA SER A 21 -49.33 -15.65 -20.40
C SER A 21 -48.37 -16.22 -21.46
N ALA A 22 -48.05 -17.50 -21.32
CA ALA A 22 -47.26 -18.35 -22.22
C ALA A 22 -47.88 -18.57 -23.61
N GLN A 23 -47.03 -18.85 -24.61
CA GLN A 23 -47.38 -19.69 -25.76
C GLN A 23 -46.12 -20.29 -26.43
N GLN A 24 -46.26 -21.55 -26.82
CA GLN A 24 -45.25 -22.48 -27.31
C GLN A 24 -45.02 -22.40 -28.83
N ALA A 25 -43.76 -22.68 -29.20
CA ALA A 25 -43.27 -23.52 -30.31
C ALA A 25 -43.82 -23.34 -31.73
N THR A 26 -42.91 -22.99 -32.65
CA THR A 26 -42.71 -23.75 -33.90
C THR A 26 -41.21 -23.95 -34.15
N VAL A 27 -40.84 -25.21 -34.40
CA VAL A 27 -39.49 -25.68 -34.74
C VAL A 27 -39.36 -25.62 -36.25
N SER A 28 -38.41 -24.82 -36.74
CA SER A 28 -37.99 -24.83 -38.14
C SER A 28 -36.63 -25.52 -38.21
N VAL A 29 -36.61 -26.78 -38.63
CA VAL A 29 -35.39 -27.52 -38.96
C VAL A 29 -34.93 -27.02 -40.32
N SER A 30 -33.79 -26.32 -40.34
CA SER A 30 -33.04 -26.06 -41.57
C SER A 30 -31.66 -26.71 -41.43
N ASP A 31 -31.44 -27.74 -42.21
CA ASP A 31 -30.17 -28.42 -42.41
C ASP A 31 -29.11 -27.43 -42.92
N ALA A 32 -28.06 -27.21 -42.13
CA ALA A 32 -26.83 -26.57 -42.56
C ALA A 32 -25.63 -27.37 -41.98
N PRO A 33 -24.59 -27.63 -42.78
CA PRO A 33 -23.56 -28.61 -42.45
C PRO A 33 -22.70 -28.15 -41.27
N ALA A 34 -22.34 -29.14 -40.44
CA ALA A 34 -21.45 -29.01 -39.30
C ALA A 34 -20.16 -28.28 -39.67
N GLN A 35 -20.00 -27.06 -39.16
CA GLN A 35 -18.68 -26.46 -39.01
C GLN A 35 -18.15 -26.84 -37.63
N GLU A 36 -17.13 -27.68 -37.66
CA GLU A 36 -16.32 -28.12 -36.53
C GLU A 36 -15.77 -26.88 -35.80
N LYS A 37 -16.46 -26.50 -34.72
CA LYS A 37 -16.03 -25.43 -33.84
C LYS A 37 -14.81 -25.95 -33.07
N THR A 38 -13.64 -25.71 -33.65
CA THR A 38 -12.34 -26.01 -33.05
C THR A 38 -12.34 -25.46 -31.63
N ALA A 39 -12.35 -26.35 -30.64
CA ALA A 39 -12.31 -26.00 -29.23
C ALA A 39 -10.96 -25.32 -28.95
N GLN A 40 -10.97 -24.01 -28.78
CA GLN A 40 -9.82 -23.29 -28.24
C GLN A 40 -9.58 -23.79 -26.82
N LYS A 41 -8.45 -24.48 -26.64
CA LYS A 41 -7.83 -24.83 -25.37
C LYS A 41 -7.85 -23.60 -24.45
N PRO A 42 -8.29 -23.71 -23.17
CA PRO A 42 -8.20 -22.59 -22.24
C PRO A 42 -6.78 -22.06 -22.20
N GLN A 43 -6.59 -20.79 -22.56
CA GLN A 43 -5.32 -20.11 -22.40
C GLN A 43 -5.00 -20.04 -20.91
N GLU A 44 -4.00 -20.83 -20.52
CA GLU A 44 -3.29 -20.72 -19.27
C GLU A 44 -2.86 -19.27 -19.08
N THR A 45 -3.44 -18.60 -18.08
CA THR A 45 -3.06 -17.24 -17.72
C THR A 45 -1.59 -17.24 -17.35
N ALA A 46 -0.77 -16.59 -18.18
CA ALA A 46 0.65 -16.45 -17.93
C ALA A 46 0.85 -15.84 -16.53
N LYS A 47 1.46 -16.63 -15.65
CA LYS A 47 2.07 -16.16 -14.39
C LYS A 47 2.95 -14.95 -14.75
N PRO A 48 2.88 -13.82 -14.03
CA PRO A 48 3.72 -12.67 -14.34
C PRO A 48 5.18 -13.13 -14.34
N GLU A 49 5.88 -12.88 -15.45
CA GLU A 49 7.29 -13.18 -15.59
C GLU A 49 8.02 -12.54 -14.41
N ALA A 50 8.66 -13.37 -13.59
CA ALA A 50 9.37 -12.91 -12.42
C ALA A 50 10.57 -12.09 -12.90
N LYS A 51 10.48 -10.75 -12.78
CA LYS A 51 11.65 -9.85 -12.84
C LYS A 51 12.72 -10.49 -11.96
N GLN A 52 13.91 -10.74 -12.53
CA GLN A 52 15.01 -11.39 -11.82
C GLN A 52 15.31 -10.57 -10.56
N ALA A 53 14.91 -11.12 -9.40
CA ALA A 53 14.98 -10.41 -8.14
C ALA A 53 16.43 -10.31 -7.69
N ASN A 54 16.86 -9.12 -7.24
CA ASN A 54 18.22 -8.92 -6.75
C ASN A 54 18.42 -9.77 -5.49
N ILE A 55 19.52 -10.52 -5.42
CA ILE A 55 19.91 -11.18 -4.17
C ILE A 55 20.54 -10.11 -3.27
N ILE A 56 19.94 -9.90 -2.10
CA ILE A 56 20.39 -8.93 -1.10
C ILE A 56 20.73 -9.61 0.22
N GLY A 57 21.49 -8.92 1.06
CA GLY A 57 21.90 -9.38 2.38
C GLY A 57 20.88 -9.17 3.49
N ALA A 58 21.28 -9.58 4.71
CA ALA A 58 20.52 -9.37 5.95
C ALA A 58 20.46 -7.90 6.38
N VAL A 59 21.43 -7.09 5.96
CA VAL A 59 21.54 -5.66 6.24
C VAL A 59 21.90 -4.96 4.93
N GLU A 60 21.17 -3.89 4.61
CA GLU A 60 21.39 -3.11 3.39
C GLU A 60 21.25 -1.61 3.64
N PRO A 61 21.94 -0.75 2.85
CA PRO A 61 21.71 0.68 2.89
C PRO A 61 20.35 1.06 2.31
N ILE A 62 19.68 2.00 2.96
CA ILE A 62 18.52 2.71 2.41
C ILE A 62 18.71 4.21 2.57
N TYR A 63 18.34 4.99 1.57
CA TYR A 63 18.32 6.44 1.67
C TYR A 63 16.88 6.91 1.86
N ILE A 64 16.67 7.79 2.85
CA ILE A 64 15.39 8.46 3.08
C ILE A 64 15.50 9.86 2.48
N LEU A 65 14.81 10.10 1.36
CA LEU A 65 14.98 11.35 0.62
C LEU A 65 14.31 12.52 1.38
N PRO A 66 14.90 13.73 1.38
CA PRO A 66 16.07 14.16 0.60
C PRO A 66 17.43 13.99 1.32
N MET A 67 17.50 13.21 2.40
CA MET A 67 18.75 13.00 3.14
C MET A 67 19.78 12.31 2.26
N LYS A 68 21.04 12.73 2.36
CA LYS A 68 22.15 12.25 1.52
C LYS A 68 22.80 11.00 2.09
N SER A 69 22.73 10.81 3.40
CA SER A 69 23.36 9.71 4.12
C SER A 69 22.46 8.48 4.12
N ALA A 70 23.04 7.30 3.84
CA ALA A 70 22.33 6.04 3.97
C ALA A 70 22.11 5.69 5.46
N PHE A 71 20.98 5.05 5.72
CA PHE A 71 20.69 4.37 6.97
C PHE A 71 20.98 2.88 6.79
N GLU A 72 21.61 2.25 7.78
CA GLU A 72 21.67 0.80 7.82
C GLU A 72 20.31 0.24 8.19
N ALA A 73 19.81 -0.64 7.32
CA ALA A 73 18.49 -1.19 7.45
C ALA A 73 18.55 -2.71 7.61
N ARG A 74 17.90 -3.22 8.66
CA ARG A 74 17.71 -4.66 8.80
C ARG A 74 16.66 -5.14 7.82
N ILE A 75 16.99 -6.15 7.02
CA ILE A 75 16.04 -6.81 6.13
C ILE A 75 15.23 -7.84 6.91
N ASP A 76 13.92 -7.60 7.05
CA ASP A 76 13.02 -8.43 7.85
C ASP A 76 11.85 -8.93 6.99
N THR A 77 11.96 -10.17 6.52
CA THR A 77 10.91 -10.84 5.73
C THR A 77 9.66 -11.18 6.57
N GLY A 78 9.76 -11.15 7.90
CA GLY A 78 8.64 -11.34 8.83
C GLY A 78 7.75 -10.11 8.95
N ALA A 79 8.29 -8.91 8.74
CA ALA A 79 7.54 -7.66 8.83
C ALA A 79 6.70 -7.39 7.57
N THR A 80 5.42 -7.04 7.75
CA THR A 80 4.55 -6.61 6.65
C THR A 80 4.90 -5.20 6.17
N THR A 81 5.14 -4.28 7.10
CA THR A 81 5.41 -2.86 6.84
C THR A 81 6.76 -2.49 7.42
N SER A 82 7.52 -1.73 6.66
CA SER A 82 8.82 -1.18 7.07
C SER A 82 8.66 -0.20 8.23
N SER A 83 9.73 0.00 9.01
CA SER A 83 9.74 0.91 10.15
C SER A 83 10.99 1.78 10.13
N LEU A 84 10.84 3.01 10.60
CA LEU A 84 11.89 4.02 10.60
C LEU A 84 11.96 4.68 11.97
N ASP A 85 13.17 4.79 12.49
CA ASP A 85 13.50 5.54 13.68
C ASP A 85 13.19 7.02 13.47
N ALA A 86 12.42 7.60 14.39
CA ALA A 86 12.03 9.00 14.34
C ALA A 86 11.84 9.59 15.74
N ASP A 87 12.27 10.84 15.88
CA ASP A 87 12.18 11.64 17.08
C ASP A 87 11.08 12.70 16.96
N ASP A 88 10.70 13.28 18.11
CA ASP A 88 9.77 14.41 18.19
C ASP A 88 8.45 14.20 17.42
N ILE A 89 7.94 12.96 17.40
CA ILE A 89 6.71 12.60 16.70
C ILE A 89 5.52 13.31 17.35
N ARG A 90 4.87 14.21 16.62
CA ARG A 90 3.71 15.00 17.07
C ARG A 90 2.61 14.98 16.02
N GLU A 91 1.47 14.41 16.37
CA GLU A 91 0.28 14.44 15.51
C GLU A 91 -0.43 15.80 15.61
N PHE A 92 -0.94 16.31 14.50
CA PHE A 92 -1.72 17.55 14.43
C PHE A 92 -2.76 17.49 13.31
N GLU A 93 -3.66 18.47 13.27
CA GLU A 93 -4.66 18.61 12.22
C GLU A 93 -4.33 19.81 11.33
N ARG A 94 -4.45 19.63 10.00
CA ARG A 94 -4.31 20.70 9.00
C ARG A 94 -5.38 20.48 7.94
N ASP A 95 -6.21 21.50 7.74
CA ASP A 95 -7.31 21.51 6.75
C ASP A 95 -8.28 20.32 6.90
N GLY A 96 -8.56 19.89 8.14
CA GLY A 96 -9.44 18.76 8.44
C GLY A 96 -8.80 17.38 8.25
N GLU A 97 -7.51 17.31 7.92
CA GLU A 97 -6.77 16.06 7.75
C GLU A 97 -5.78 15.81 8.89
N LYS A 98 -5.48 14.53 9.18
CA LYS A 98 -4.46 14.15 10.16
C LYS A 98 -3.07 14.22 9.58
N TRP A 99 -2.19 14.92 10.27
CA TRP A 99 -0.78 15.08 9.94
C TRP A 99 0.10 14.67 11.12
N VAL A 100 1.37 14.43 10.84
CA VAL A 100 2.41 14.20 11.83
C VAL A 100 3.65 15.00 11.47
N SER A 101 4.22 15.70 12.45
CA SER A 101 5.56 16.26 12.36
C SER A 101 6.52 15.37 13.14
N PHE A 102 7.72 15.19 12.61
CA PHE A 102 8.75 14.36 13.23
C PHE A 102 10.12 14.74 12.69
N LYS A 103 11.15 14.26 13.35
CA LYS A 103 12.54 14.44 12.97
C LYS A 103 13.19 13.08 12.72
N ILE A 104 14.06 13.02 11.72
CA ILE A 104 14.97 11.89 11.52
C ILE A 104 16.39 12.41 11.65
N VAL A 105 17.18 11.74 12.50
CA VAL A 105 18.61 11.97 12.65
C VAL A 105 19.34 10.70 12.23
N ASN A 106 20.23 10.78 11.26
CA ASN A 106 21.12 9.68 10.93
C ASN A 106 22.22 9.60 11.99
N ARG A 107 22.22 8.52 12.79
CA ARG A 107 23.15 8.37 13.93
C ARG A 107 24.62 8.32 13.51
N ARG A 108 24.92 7.93 12.26
CA ARG A 108 26.28 7.82 11.74
C ARG A 108 26.81 9.15 11.21
N SER A 109 26.02 9.86 10.41
CA SER A 109 26.46 11.11 9.78
C SER A 109 26.11 12.37 10.57
N GLY A 110 25.17 12.28 11.52
CA GLY A 110 24.58 13.43 12.19
C GLY A 110 23.64 14.25 11.30
N GLU A 111 23.38 13.82 10.07
CA GLU A 111 22.44 14.50 9.18
C GLU A 111 21.03 14.43 9.77
N GLU A 112 20.36 15.58 9.79
CA GLU A 112 19.04 15.75 10.37
C GLU A 112 18.07 16.30 9.33
N HIS A 113 16.84 15.81 9.35
CA HIS A 113 15.76 16.38 8.56
C HIS A 113 14.43 16.36 9.31
N HIS A 114 13.72 17.49 9.24
CA HIS A 114 12.37 17.65 9.77
C HIS A 114 11.35 17.33 8.68
N TYR A 115 10.35 16.52 9.04
CA TYR A 115 9.28 16.11 8.14
C TYR A 115 7.93 16.51 8.70
N GLU A 116 7.04 16.91 7.79
CA GLU A 116 5.60 16.94 8.02
C GLU A 116 4.92 16.09 6.96
N LYS A 117 4.15 15.09 7.38
CA LYS A 117 3.48 14.16 6.47
C LYS A 117 2.04 13.93 6.89
N ARG A 118 1.16 13.78 5.91
CA ARG A 118 -0.20 13.27 6.14
C ARG A 118 -0.11 11.84 6.70
N VAL A 119 -0.93 11.55 7.70
CA VAL A 119 -1.03 10.20 8.26
C VAL A 119 -1.78 9.32 7.27
N VAL A 120 -1.13 8.26 6.79
CA VAL A 120 -1.77 7.31 5.85
C VAL A 120 -2.74 6.41 6.61
N LYS A 121 -2.31 5.93 7.78
CA LYS A 121 -3.10 5.09 8.71
C LYS A 121 -2.41 5.02 10.06
N SER A 122 -3.13 5.09 11.17
CA SER A 122 -2.60 4.70 12.47
C SER A 122 -2.67 3.18 12.61
N ILE A 123 -1.54 2.51 12.88
CA ILE A 123 -1.49 1.05 13.05
C ILE A 123 -1.15 0.72 14.50
N ARG A 124 -1.97 -0.14 15.10
CA ARG A 124 -1.74 -0.68 16.44
C ARG A 124 -0.78 -1.86 16.36
N ILE A 125 0.44 -1.72 16.88
CA ILE A 125 1.39 -2.83 16.93
C ILE A 125 1.20 -3.58 18.26
N LYS A 126 0.87 -4.88 18.17
CA LYS A 126 0.79 -5.77 19.34
C LYS A 126 2.20 -6.26 19.69
N ARG A 127 2.79 -5.79 20.80
CA ARG A 127 3.90 -6.50 21.46
C ARG A 127 3.34 -7.36 22.59
N ILE A 128 4.09 -8.39 22.98
CA ILE A 128 3.71 -9.39 24.00
C ILE A 128 3.45 -8.74 25.38
N LYS A 129 3.94 -7.51 25.63
CA LYS A 129 3.76 -6.80 26.91
C LYS A 129 3.28 -5.35 26.82
N GLU A 130 3.29 -4.72 25.64
CA GLU A 130 2.89 -3.32 25.46
C GLU A 130 2.22 -3.09 24.10
N LYS A 131 1.27 -2.16 24.06
CA LYS A 131 0.63 -1.74 22.81
C LYS A 131 1.25 -0.41 22.43
N GLU A 132 1.96 -0.39 21.31
CA GLU A 132 2.54 0.83 20.75
C GLU A 132 1.72 1.19 19.51
N ASP A 133 0.97 2.28 19.60
CA ASP A 133 0.27 2.83 18.44
C ASP A 133 1.32 3.60 17.62
N ARG A 134 1.53 3.18 16.37
CA ARG A 134 2.51 3.81 15.48
C ARG A 134 1.81 4.50 14.32
N VAL A 135 2.26 5.72 14.06
CA VAL A 135 1.83 6.50 12.90
C VAL A 135 2.49 5.93 11.64
N LYS A 136 1.72 5.72 10.58
CA LYS A 136 2.26 5.32 9.27
C LYS A 136 2.23 6.49 8.29
N VAL A 137 3.37 6.74 7.65
CA VAL A 137 3.57 7.81 6.66
C VAL A 137 4.16 7.26 5.36
N SER A 138 3.95 7.97 4.26
CA SER A 138 4.61 7.69 2.97
C SER A 138 5.92 8.47 2.88
N MET A 139 7.02 7.75 2.62
CA MET A 139 8.36 8.31 2.46
C MET A 139 8.90 7.98 1.08
N SER A 140 9.57 8.95 0.46
CA SER A 140 10.37 8.72 -0.74
C SER A 140 11.72 8.15 -0.32
N VAL A 141 12.09 7.02 -0.90
CA VAL A 141 13.29 6.27 -0.53
C VAL A 141 14.06 5.84 -1.76
N ARG A 142 15.37 5.65 -1.60
CA ARG A 142 16.21 4.95 -2.55
C ARG A 142 16.72 3.67 -1.92
N PHE A 143 16.48 2.54 -2.59
CA PHE A 143 16.90 1.22 -2.14
C PHE A 143 17.63 0.51 -3.28
N GLY A 144 18.95 0.39 -3.15
CA GLY A 144 19.83 0.10 -4.29
C GLY A 144 19.71 1.19 -5.36
N GLY A 145 19.55 0.78 -6.62
CA GLY A 145 19.42 1.71 -7.76
C GLY A 145 18.00 2.26 -8.01
N GLU A 146 17.01 1.91 -7.21
CA GLU A 146 15.61 2.29 -7.44
C GLU A 146 15.13 3.35 -6.42
N GLU A 147 14.52 4.43 -6.92
CA GLU A 147 13.82 5.43 -6.12
C GLU A 147 12.31 5.24 -6.23
N PHE A 148 11.62 5.20 -5.08
CA PHE A 148 10.17 5.04 -5.04
C PHE A 148 9.60 5.52 -3.71
N THR A 149 8.27 5.67 -3.66
CA THR A 149 7.56 5.98 -2.40
C THR A 149 7.10 4.68 -1.75
N SER A 150 7.32 4.55 -0.44
CA SER A 150 6.83 3.42 0.35
C SER A 150 6.36 3.88 1.73
N GLU A 151 5.53 3.06 2.36
CA GLU A 151 4.99 3.34 3.67
C GLU A 151 5.93 2.87 4.79
N PHE A 152 6.07 3.69 5.82
CA PHE A 152 6.85 3.39 7.02
C PHE A 152 6.03 3.68 8.26
N THR A 153 6.15 2.80 9.25
CA THR A 153 5.73 3.10 10.63
C THR A 153 6.84 3.85 11.35
N LEU A 154 6.50 5.01 11.91
CA LEU A 154 7.41 5.80 12.74
C LEU A 154 7.50 5.16 14.13
N ALA A 155 8.72 4.92 14.61
CA ALA A 155 8.97 4.26 15.88
C ALA A 155 10.14 4.92 16.59
N LYS A 156 10.12 4.94 17.92
CA LYS A 156 11.31 5.27 18.70
C LYS A 156 12.16 4.00 18.84
N ARG A 157 13.38 4.00 18.28
CA ARG A 157 14.24 2.82 18.20
C ARG A 157 15.62 3.05 18.81
N ASP A 158 15.75 3.92 19.80
CA ASP A 158 17.03 4.25 20.47
C ASP A 158 17.78 3.01 20.95
N ASP A 159 17.06 1.99 21.44
CA ASP A 159 17.62 0.73 21.95
C ASP A 159 17.94 -0.31 20.87
N PHE A 160 17.70 0.00 19.59
CA PHE A 160 17.96 -0.92 18.48
C PHE A 160 19.20 -0.50 17.70
N GLU A 161 19.95 -1.51 17.23
CA GLU A 161 21.13 -1.33 16.38
C GLU A 161 20.79 -0.63 15.05
N TYR A 162 19.71 -1.04 14.39
CA TYR A 162 19.31 -0.53 13.07
C TYR A 162 18.16 0.48 13.17
N GLN A 163 18.40 1.68 12.63
CA GLN A 163 17.42 2.76 12.54
C GLN A 163 16.30 2.48 11.54
N ALA A 164 16.58 1.67 10.52
CA ALA A 164 15.58 1.25 9.54
C ALA A 164 15.35 -0.26 9.60
N LEU A 165 14.11 -0.67 9.35
CA LEU A 165 13.72 -2.06 9.16
C LEU A 165 12.91 -2.16 7.88
N ILE A 166 13.35 -3.00 6.94
CA ILE A 166 12.76 -3.17 5.62
C ILE A 166 11.90 -4.42 5.60
N GLY A 167 10.58 -4.21 5.48
CA GLY A 167 9.58 -5.26 5.43
C GLY A 167 9.14 -5.63 4.02
N ARG A 168 8.19 -6.55 3.93
CA ARG A 168 7.67 -7.08 2.66
C ARG A 168 7.05 -6.03 1.75
N ASN A 169 6.57 -4.89 2.27
CA ASN A 169 6.07 -3.79 1.41
C ASN A 169 7.14 -3.22 0.47
N ILE A 170 8.41 -3.32 0.84
CA ILE A 170 9.55 -2.99 -0.02
C ILE A 170 10.11 -4.23 -0.71
N LEU A 171 10.26 -5.35 0.01
CA LEU A 171 10.96 -6.53 -0.52
C LEU A 171 10.19 -7.30 -1.60
N SER A 172 8.86 -7.36 -1.51
CA SER A 172 8.05 -8.23 -2.36
C SER A 172 8.19 -7.86 -3.83
N GLY A 173 8.59 -8.84 -4.65
CA GLY A 173 8.83 -8.64 -6.08
C GLY A 173 10.10 -7.85 -6.43
N ARG A 174 10.89 -7.42 -5.43
CA ARG A 174 12.15 -6.68 -5.64
C ARG A 174 13.40 -7.49 -5.33
N ALA A 175 13.37 -8.34 -4.30
CA ALA A 175 14.58 -8.99 -3.82
C ALA A 175 14.36 -10.42 -3.28
N ILE A 176 15.41 -11.23 -3.36
CA ILE A 176 15.60 -12.47 -2.60
C ILE A 176 16.62 -12.17 -1.51
N VAL A 177 16.36 -12.64 -0.28
CA VAL A 177 17.23 -12.34 0.87
C VAL A 177 18.14 -13.53 1.16
N ASP A 178 19.44 -13.34 1.05
CA ASP A 178 20.47 -14.26 1.52
C ASP A 178 21.04 -13.73 2.84
N THR A 179 20.76 -14.45 3.92
CA THR A 179 21.18 -14.03 5.27
C THR A 179 22.68 -14.13 5.52
N SER A 180 23.44 -14.78 4.63
CA SER A 180 24.90 -14.86 4.71
C SER A 180 25.61 -13.60 4.20
N LEU A 181 24.87 -12.71 3.54
CA LEU A 181 25.38 -11.49 2.92
C LEU A 181 24.98 -10.24 3.72
N SER A 182 25.68 -9.13 3.47
CA SER A 182 25.29 -7.78 3.89
C SER A 182 25.90 -6.76 2.94
N HIS A 183 25.31 -5.57 2.86
CA HIS A 183 25.84 -4.44 2.08
C HIS A 183 26.08 -4.78 0.60
N THR A 184 25.13 -5.51 0.00
CA THR A 184 25.20 -5.88 -1.42
C THR A 184 24.70 -4.77 -2.34
N LEU A 185 23.83 -3.89 -1.81
CA LEU A 185 23.31 -2.72 -2.51
C LEU A 185 24.29 -1.55 -2.40
N LYS A 186 24.36 -0.75 -3.48
CA LYS A 186 25.17 0.48 -3.56
C LYS A 186 24.27 1.72 -3.44
#